data_AF-A0A6G3ZBV3-F1
#
_entry.id   AF-A0A6G3ZBV3-F1
#
_cell.length_a   1.000
_cell.length_b   1.000
_cell.length_c   1.000
_cell.angle_alpha   90.00
_cell.angle_beta   90.00
_cell.angle_gamma   90.00
#
_symmetry.space_group_name_H-M   'P 1'
#
loop_
_entity.id
_entity.type
_entity.pdbx_description
1 polymer ?
#
loop_
_entity_poly.entity_id
_entity_poly.type
_entity_poly.pdbx_seq_one_letter_code
_entity_poly.pdbx_strand_id
1 'polypeptide(L)'
;PTVRKLLVEKRVEPDQFCQFDGLNLQGVNLRGAILIAGSFVGTDFSHADLQGANLSTANLTRVQLDSALLTGATLTGAIIEGWSITHRTQLHGIACDYVFMKWVKPGDPDQNPLRKPDSNRETFKDGEFVDFIQPLFTTLDLYHTQDVDPRAIAISYKHLEESYPAANLDIVAIEKRGKQKEQVLLRVEATPEADLSELSNTYLETYRQLRQLPKNSLLLLVAEQNFQINLLTQRIQSMLGQVETAATSSDNSARRLSNLVVFTFTHGDLSQGFSMSVLIWPHQSQLPEIVTSHLPPASEVNEAYQNWSQLYRAIYSDNSRISFGTDIDEIRNISLVELENRAFELVQTFNHWLRSEAFLNVSDKLREKFTAADEIRIVVQTQSAEVCCLPWRSWNFTDSYPKVEFAFGQSFTNLPSRPASARQQHRILAVLGNSKGIDVNADQALLKELPHPAIEVVFLHEPTRQEFHDALRDAQGWDILYFAGHSETGYSSNREMSLGTIQLNAFDHLQFSELRFALTKAVEQGLQLAIFNSCDGIGLAQQLETLQIPQVVVMKELVPDQIARLFLQNFLKAFAVGEPLQVALREARQQLECVQDRFPYASWLPLLFQNSAEEPGVW
;
A
#
# COMPACT_ATOMS: atom_id res chain seq x y z
N PRO A 1 -48.53 -2.40 -3.82
CA PRO A 1 -49.95 -2.34 -3.37
C PRO A 1 -50.15 -1.51 -2.10
N THR A 2 -49.38 -1.81 -1.03
CA THR A 2 -49.45 -1.11 0.27
C THR A 2 -49.07 0.37 0.18
N VAL A 3 -48.00 0.72 -0.54
CA VAL A 3 -47.62 2.12 -0.79
C VAL A 3 -48.70 2.88 -1.57
N ARG A 4 -49.26 2.25 -2.62
CA ARG A 4 -50.36 2.85 -3.39
C ARG A 4 -51.60 3.10 -2.51
N LYS A 5 -51.92 2.16 -1.62
CA LYS A 5 -53.02 2.28 -0.65
C LYS A 5 -52.77 3.47 0.29
N LEU A 6 -51.56 3.56 0.86
CA LEU A 6 -51.13 4.68 1.70
C LEU A 6 -51.28 6.03 0.98
N LEU A 7 -50.81 6.15 -0.26
CA LEU A 7 -50.86 7.40 -1.02
C LEU A 7 -52.29 7.83 -1.39
N VAL A 8 -53.21 6.88 -1.57
CA VAL A 8 -54.61 7.16 -1.93
C VAL A 8 -55.45 7.44 -0.69
N GLU A 9 -55.35 6.59 0.33
CA GLU A 9 -56.20 6.66 1.52
C GLU A 9 -55.64 7.61 2.58
N LYS A 10 -54.34 7.95 2.49
CA LYS A 10 -53.62 8.77 3.47
C LYS A 10 -53.83 8.29 4.90
N ARG A 11 -53.94 6.98 5.10
CA ARG A 11 -54.23 6.36 6.39
C ARG A 11 -53.50 5.02 6.52
N VAL A 12 -52.95 4.81 7.71
CA VAL A 12 -52.52 3.51 8.22
C VAL A 12 -53.68 2.95 9.06
N GLU A 13 -54.10 1.72 8.78
CA GLU A 13 -55.19 1.09 9.52
C GLU A 13 -54.73 0.78 10.97
N PRO A 14 -55.48 1.20 12.01
CA PRO A 14 -55.06 1.04 13.41
C PRO A 14 -54.84 -0.42 13.83
N ASP A 15 -55.51 -1.36 13.15
CA ASP A 15 -55.57 -2.77 13.54
C ASP A 15 -54.56 -3.64 12.77
N GLN A 16 -53.73 -3.04 11.91
CA GLN A 16 -52.72 -3.72 11.11
C GLN A 16 -51.36 -3.06 11.32
N PHE A 17 -50.37 -3.83 11.77
CA PHE A 17 -48.97 -3.40 11.74
C PHE A 17 -48.54 -3.21 10.27
N CYS A 18 -48.70 -1.98 9.76
CA CYS A 18 -48.30 -1.64 8.41
C CYS A 18 -46.82 -1.25 8.42
N GLN A 19 -46.03 -2.01 7.67
CA GLN A 19 -44.58 -1.86 7.58
C GLN A 19 -44.22 -1.18 6.26
N PHE A 20 -43.57 -0.02 6.36
CA PHE A 20 -43.07 0.80 5.26
C PHE A 20 -41.54 0.97 5.33
N ASP A 21 -40.88 0.14 6.14
CA ASP A 21 -39.45 0.21 6.42
C ASP A 21 -38.58 0.17 5.15
N GLY A 22 -37.56 1.03 5.11
CA GLY A 22 -36.56 1.08 4.05
C GLY A 22 -37.05 1.55 2.68
N LEU A 23 -38.28 2.08 2.59
CA LEU A 23 -38.82 2.56 1.32
C LEU A 23 -38.29 3.95 0.96
N ASN A 24 -38.13 4.21 -0.34
CA ASN A 24 -37.95 5.55 -0.87
C ASN A 24 -39.32 6.18 -1.14
N LEU A 25 -39.70 7.17 -0.33
CA LEU A 25 -40.92 7.95 -0.42
C LEU A 25 -40.60 9.45 -0.52
N GLN A 26 -39.53 9.79 -1.24
CA GLN A 26 -39.17 11.18 -1.47
C GLN A 26 -40.28 11.93 -2.23
N GLY A 27 -40.54 13.17 -1.83
CA GLY A 27 -41.49 14.06 -2.52
C GLY A 27 -42.97 13.65 -2.42
N VAL A 28 -43.32 12.63 -1.64
CA VAL A 28 -44.71 12.15 -1.54
C VAL A 28 -45.64 13.17 -0.88
N ASN A 29 -46.89 13.23 -1.32
CA ASN A 29 -47.92 14.04 -0.67
C ASN A 29 -48.74 13.22 0.33
N LEU A 30 -48.44 13.40 1.61
CA LEU A 30 -49.12 12.82 2.76
C LEU A 30 -49.73 13.90 3.68
N ARG A 31 -50.06 15.07 3.12
CA ARG A 31 -50.72 16.16 3.85
C ARG A 31 -52.01 15.66 4.51
N GLY A 32 -52.13 15.87 5.83
CA GLY A 32 -53.26 15.45 6.66
C GLY A 32 -53.38 13.94 6.87
N ALA A 33 -52.35 13.15 6.54
CA ALA A 33 -52.42 11.70 6.65
C ALA A 33 -52.48 11.20 8.10
N ILE A 34 -53.17 10.09 8.33
CA ILE A 34 -53.27 9.43 9.63
C ILE A 34 -52.31 8.23 9.61
N LEU A 35 -51.12 8.42 10.15
CA LEU A 35 -49.98 7.48 10.11
C LEU A 35 -49.69 6.86 11.49
N ILE A 36 -50.71 6.81 12.35
CA ILE A 36 -50.62 6.38 13.75
C ILE A 36 -50.08 4.95 13.82
N ALA A 37 -49.10 4.72 14.70
CA ALA A 37 -48.47 3.42 14.93
C ALA A 37 -47.83 2.75 13.69
N GLY A 38 -47.66 3.47 12.58
CA GLY A 38 -47.00 2.94 11.38
C GLY A 38 -45.50 2.71 11.61
N SER A 39 -44.94 1.67 10.99
CA SER A 39 -43.49 1.44 11.00
C SER A 39 -42.87 2.01 9.73
N PHE A 40 -41.94 2.94 9.90
CA PHE A 40 -41.22 3.61 8.82
C PHE A 40 -39.69 3.48 8.99
N VAL A 41 -39.20 2.41 9.61
CA VAL A 41 -37.78 2.30 9.99
C VAL A 41 -36.89 2.43 8.75
N GLY A 42 -35.99 3.43 8.72
CA GLY A 42 -35.09 3.66 7.59
C GLY A 42 -35.76 4.17 6.30
N THR A 43 -37.00 4.66 6.37
CA THR A 43 -37.72 5.22 5.21
C THR A 43 -37.17 6.59 4.85
N ASP A 44 -37.11 6.89 3.55
CA ASP A 44 -36.74 8.20 3.05
C ASP A 44 -37.99 9.04 2.73
N PHE A 45 -38.24 10.08 3.53
CA PHE A 45 -39.32 11.06 3.35
C PHE A 45 -38.77 12.43 2.93
N SER A 46 -37.56 12.50 2.37
CA SER A 46 -36.99 13.78 1.95
C SER A 46 -37.88 14.47 0.93
N HIS A 47 -38.07 15.79 1.07
CA HIS A 47 -39.00 16.61 0.29
C HIS A 47 -40.50 16.22 0.39
N ALA A 48 -40.90 15.32 1.30
CA ALA A 48 -42.30 14.92 1.43
C ALA A 48 -43.17 16.04 2.03
N ASP A 49 -44.44 16.12 1.60
CA ASP A 49 -45.47 16.97 2.22
C ASP A 49 -46.23 16.19 3.29
N LEU A 50 -45.89 16.41 4.56
CA LEU A 50 -46.47 15.79 5.76
C LEU A 50 -47.26 16.80 6.61
N GLN A 51 -47.65 17.95 6.04
CA GLN A 51 -48.32 19.01 6.79
C GLN A 51 -49.62 18.50 7.43
N GLY A 52 -49.78 18.70 8.73
CA GLY A 52 -50.93 18.22 9.50
C GLY A 52 -51.06 16.70 9.62
N ALA A 53 -50.03 15.92 9.26
CA ALA A 53 -50.06 14.47 9.40
C ALA A 53 -50.02 14.06 10.88
N ASN A 54 -50.76 13.00 11.24
CA ASN A 54 -50.74 12.40 12.57
C ASN A 54 -49.80 11.19 12.57
N LEU A 55 -48.60 11.38 13.09
CA LEU A 55 -47.54 10.38 13.26
C LEU A 55 -47.46 9.88 14.72
N SER A 56 -48.55 10.02 15.50
CA SER A 56 -48.56 9.57 16.89
C SER A 56 -48.16 8.10 16.98
N THR A 57 -47.30 7.77 17.93
CA THR A 57 -46.79 6.40 18.18
C THR A 57 -46.11 5.71 16.98
N ALA A 58 -45.82 6.44 15.90
CA ALA A 58 -45.13 5.89 14.74
C ALA A 58 -43.67 5.55 15.06
N ASN A 59 -43.16 4.49 14.44
CA ASN A 59 -41.74 4.14 14.51
C ASN A 59 -40.97 4.86 13.39
N LEU A 60 -40.29 5.94 13.75
CA LEU A 60 -39.49 6.79 12.85
C LEU A 60 -37.98 6.55 13.01
N THR A 61 -37.58 5.39 13.55
CA THR A 61 -36.17 5.05 13.72
C THR A 61 -35.44 5.14 12.38
N ARG A 62 -34.37 5.95 12.30
CA ARG A 62 -33.54 6.14 11.10
C ARG A 62 -34.26 6.69 9.87
N VAL A 63 -35.40 7.35 10.03
CA VAL A 63 -36.12 8.02 8.93
C VAL A 63 -35.35 9.26 8.45
N GLN A 64 -35.35 9.51 7.14
CA GLN A 64 -34.80 10.73 6.53
C GLN A 64 -35.93 11.75 6.26
N LEU A 65 -35.77 12.99 6.70
CA LEU A 65 -36.76 14.08 6.54
C LEU A 65 -36.13 15.37 5.99
N ASP A 66 -35.04 15.29 5.21
CA ASP A 66 -34.45 16.51 4.64
C ASP A 66 -35.49 17.27 3.82
N SER A 67 -35.58 18.58 4.06
CA SER A 67 -36.49 19.46 3.34
C SER A 67 -37.98 19.03 3.37
N ALA A 68 -38.38 18.15 4.28
CA ALA A 68 -39.76 17.69 4.43
C ALA A 68 -40.64 18.76 5.10
N LEU A 69 -41.93 18.80 4.74
CA LEU A 69 -42.90 19.75 5.29
C LEU A 69 -43.73 19.09 6.40
N LEU A 70 -43.41 19.33 7.68
CA LEU A 70 -44.14 18.77 8.82
C LEU A 70 -44.99 19.81 9.58
N THR A 71 -45.27 20.96 8.96
CA THR A 71 -46.02 22.04 9.65
C THR A 71 -47.37 21.52 10.16
N GLY A 72 -47.62 21.66 11.47
CA GLY A 72 -48.85 21.21 12.12
C GLY A 72 -48.95 19.69 12.37
N ALA A 73 -47.90 18.91 12.13
CA ALA A 73 -47.93 17.46 12.35
C ALA A 73 -47.96 17.07 13.85
N THR A 74 -48.49 15.89 14.15
CA THR A 74 -48.53 15.33 15.52
C THR A 74 -47.50 14.22 15.68
N LEU A 75 -46.61 14.32 16.67
CA LEU A 75 -45.53 13.35 16.94
C LEU A 75 -45.62 12.68 18.32
N THR A 76 -46.71 12.86 19.06
CA THR A 76 -46.87 12.32 20.41
C THR A 76 -46.64 10.80 20.46
N GLY A 77 -45.65 10.38 21.25
CA GLY A 77 -45.25 8.99 21.44
C GLY A 77 -44.47 8.37 20.29
N ALA A 78 -44.07 9.15 19.28
CA ALA A 78 -43.25 8.65 18.18
C ALA A 78 -41.84 8.25 18.67
N ILE A 79 -41.23 7.28 17.98
CA ILE A 79 -39.85 6.86 18.23
C ILE A 79 -38.97 7.53 17.19
N ILE A 80 -38.08 8.42 17.63
CA ILE A 80 -37.25 9.27 16.76
C ILE A 80 -35.75 8.90 16.82
N GLU A 81 -35.46 7.65 17.18
CA GLU A 81 -34.08 7.15 17.28
C GLU A 81 -33.35 7.26 15.93
N GLY A 82 -32.38 8.17 15.85
CA GLY A 82 -31.55 8.34 14.67
C GLY A 82 -32.29 8.88 13.44
N TRP A 83 -33.47 9.48 13.60
CA TRP A 83 -34.10 10.21 12.51
C TRP A 83 -33.21 11.38 12.07
N SER A 84 -33.24 11.74 10.79
CA SER A 84 -32.44 12.83 10.23
C SER A 84 -33.34 13.99 9.81
N ILE A 85 -33.05 15.18 10.32
CA ILE A 85 -33.72 16.44 10.05
C ILE A 85 -32.66 17.51 9.79
N THR A 86 -32.96 18.51 8.97
CA THR A 86 -32.05 19.62 8.66
C THR A 86 -32.70 20.96 8.96
N HIS A 87 -31.95 22.05 8.85
CA HIS A 87 -32.52 23.40 8.89
C HIS A 87 -33.58 23.66 7.80
N ARG A 88 -33.65 22.81 6.77
CA ARG A 88 -34.66 22.89 5.71
C ARG A 88 -35.97 22.16 6.07
N THR A 89 -35.94 21.27 7.06
CA THR A 89 -37.14 20.54 7.52
C THR A 89 -38.09 21.50 8.25
N GLN A 90 -39.34 21.62 7.78
CA GLN A 90 -40.28 22.60 8.32
C GLN A 90 -41.09 22.03 9.50
N LEU A 91 -40.75 22.44 10.73
CA LEU A 91 -41.32 21.93 11.99
C LEU A 91 -42.22 22.94 12.72
N HIS A 92 -42.83 23.89 12.00
CA HIS A 92 -43.68 24.90 12.61
C HIS A 92 -44.97 24.29 13.17
N GLY A 93 -45.33 24.59 14.41
CA GLY A 93 -46.60 24.17 15.00
C GLY A 93 -46.73 22.66 15.24
N ILE A 94 -45.62 21.96 15.49
CA ILE A 94 -45.65 20.54 15.86
C ILE A 94 -46.39 20.35 17.18
N ALA A 95 -47.36 19.44 17.18
CA ALA A 95 -48.02 18.98 18.39
C ALA A 95 -47.30 17.73 18.90
N CYS A 96 -46.67 17.82 20.07
CA CYS A 96 -45.92 16.69 20.64
C CYS A 96 -45.89 16.78 22.15
N ASP A 97 -46.52 15.84 22.85
CA ASP A 97 -46.45 15.78 24.31
C ASP A 97 -45.17 15.11 24.80
N TYR A 98 -44.71 14.07 24.10
CA TYR A 98 -43.49 13.32 24.41
C TYR A 98 -43.02 12.49 23.22
N VAL A 99 -41.76 12.07 23.22
CA VAL A 99 -41.15 11.16 22.24
C VAL A 99 -40.28 10.12 22.91
N PHE A 100 -39.88 9.08 22.16
CA PHE A 100 -38.91 8.08 22.58
C PHE A 100 -37.62 8.19 21.77
N MET A 101 -36.48 8.26 22.46
CA MET A 101 -35.16 8.39 21.83
C MET A 101 -34.51 7.05 21.49
N LYS A 102 -35.10 5.93 21.91
CA LYS A 102 -34.61 4.57 21.65
C LYS A 102 -35.77 3.64 21.36
N TRP A 103 -35.68 2.87 20.27
CA TRP A 103 -36.58 1.76 20.05
C TRP A 103 -36.19 0.57 20.93
N VAL A 104 -37.15 0.08 21.70
CA VAL A 104 -36.96 -1.09 22.57
C VAL A 104 -37.60 -2.30 21.92
N LYS A 105 -36.79 -3.31 21.61
CA LYS A 105 -37.29 -4.58 21.07
C LYS A 105 -38.04 -5.37 22.16
N PRO A 106 -39.14 -6.06 21.83
CA PRO A 106 -39.74 -7.03 22.74
C PRO A 106 -38.69 -8.06 23.18
N GLY A 107 -38.46 -8.17 24.49
CA GLY A 107 -37.44 -9.06 25.08
C GLY A 107 -36.05 -8.44 25.29
N ASP A 108 -35.85 -7.14 25.01
CA ASP A 108 -34.61 -6.44 25.35
C ASP A 108 -34.42 -6.38 26.89
N PRO A 109 -33.26 -6.76 27.44
CA PRO A 109 -32.97 -6.63 28.87
C PRO A 109 -32.95 -5.17 29.35
N ASP A 110 -32.66 -4.21 28.47
CA ASP A 110 -32.78 -2.77 28.76
C ASP A 110 -34.09 -2.22 28.17
N GLN A 111 -35.13 -2.28 28.99
CA GLN A 111 -36.50 -1.88 28.66
C GLN A 111 -36.70 -0.35 28.59
N ASN A 112 -35.66 0.48 28.76
CA ASN A 112 -35.81 1.93 28.81
C ASN A 112 -35.85 2.54 27.39
N PRO A 113 -36.99 3.13 26.95
CA PRO A 113 -37.12 3.75 25.63
C PRO A 113 -36.58 5.18 25.56
N LEU A 114 -35.99 5.68 26.67
CA LEU A 114 -35.45 7.03 26.78
C LEU A 114 -36.50 8.09 26.38
N ARG A 115 -37.63 8.10 27.12
CA ARG A 115 -38.71 9.07 26.91
C ARG A 115 -38.20 10.49 27.14
N LYS A 116 -38.61 11.44 26.31
CA LYS A 116 -38.45 12.89 26.55
C LYS A 116 -39.81 13.60 26.51
N PRO A 117 -40.13 14.49 27.47
CA PRO A 117 -39.36 14.76 28.71
C PRO A 117 -39.15 13.51 29.58
N ASP A 118 -38.10 13.47 30.41
CA ASP A 118 -37.72 12.25 31.15
C ASP A 118 -38.80 11.81 32.16
N SER A 119 -39.50 12.78 32.75
CA SER A 119 -40.60 12.55 33.67
C SER A 119 -41.89 12.25 32.94
N ASN A 120 -42.54 11.13 33.26
CA ASN A 120 -43.85 10.77 32.71
C ASN A 120 -45.00 11.70 33.15
N ARG A 121 -44.74 12.64 34.05
CA ARG A 121 -45.68 13.70 34.48
C ARG A 121 -45.54 14.99 33.69
N GLU A 122 -44.50 15.08 32.87
CA GLU A 122 -44.19 16.24 32.05
C GLU A 122 -44.50 15.95 30.58
N THR A 123 -44.92 17.00 29.90
CA THR A 123 -45.12 17.05 28.45
C THR A 123 -44.37 18.26 27.90
N PHE A 124 -43.90 18.18 26.65
CA PHE A 124 -43.39 19.37 25.99
C PHE A 124 -44.52 20.40 25.87
N LYS A 125 -44.19 21.65 26.14
CA LYS A 125 -45.07 22.80 25.88
C LYS A 125 -44.92 23.25 24.43
N ASP A 126 -45.79 24.17 24.01
CA ASP A 126 -45.75 24.75 22.66
C ASP A 126 -44.33 25.23 22.30
N GLY A 127 -43.77 24.67 21.22
CA GLY A 127 -42.42 24.99 20.73
C GLY A 127 -41.27 24.24 21.39
N GLU A 128 -41.43 23.73 22.62
CA GLU A 128 -40.35 23.12 23.41
C GLU A 128 -39.77 21.86 22.75
N PHE A 129 -40.61 21.09 22.04
CA PHE A 129 -40.14 19.95 21.26
C PHE A 129 -39.17 20.38 20.15
N VAL A 130 -39.44 21.49 19.47
CA VAL A 130 -38.60 21.99 18.36
C VAL A 130 -37.26 22.48 18.91
N ASP A 131 -37.28 23.19 20.03
CA ASP A 131 -36.06 23.61 20.74
C ASP A 131 -35.22 22.39 21.18
N PHE A 132 -35.87 21.33 21.65
CA PHE A 132 -35.23 20.08 22.06
C PHE A 132 -34.49 19.38 20.92
N ILE A 133 -35.05 19.36 19.71
CA ILE A 133 -34.46 18.68 18.54
C ILE A 133 -33.53 19.57 17.72
N GLN A 134 -33.45 20.87 18.02
CA GLN A 134 -32.61 21.82 17.30
C GLN A 134 -31.13 21.40 17.18
N PRO A 135 -30.49 20.80 18.19
CA PRO A 135 -29.11 20.31 18.07
C PRO A 135 -28.93 19.16 17.08
N LEU A 136 -30.01 18.53 16.60
CA LEU A 136 -29.95 17.42 15.64
C LEU A 136 -29.87 17.89 14.18
N PHE A 137 -30.01 19.21 13.92
CA PHE A 137 -30.01 19.77 12.56
C PHE A 137 -28.63 19.79 11.87
N THR A 138 -27.55 19.76 12.64
CA THR A 138 -26.19 20.02 12.12
C THR A 138 -25.36 18.75 11.93
N THR A 139 -25.89 17.59 12.33
CA THR A 139 -25.11 16.36 12.39
C THR A 139 -25.74 15.24 11.58
N LEU A 140 -24.96 14.72 10.63
CA LEU A 140 -25.20 13.47 9.93
C LEU A 140 -24.82 12.30 10.85
N ASP A 141 -25.83 11.59 11.35
CA ASP A 141 -25.67 10.39 12.17
C ASP A 141 -25.66 9.12 11.29
N LEU A 142 -24.50 8.48 11.15
CA LEU A 142 -24.28 7.27 10.35
C LEU A 142 -24.26 6.02 11.25
N TYR A 143 -25.34 5.23 11.21
CA TYR A 143 -25.54 4.07 12.08
C TYR A 143 -25.08 2.76 11.46
N HIS A 144 -24.25 2.01 12.20
CA HIS A 144 -23.85 0.65 11.85
C HIS A 144 -24.30 -0.34 12.93
N THR A 145 -25.19 -1.27 12.57
CA THR A 145 -25.92 -2.09 13.56
C THR A 145 -25.50 -3.56 13.65
N GLN A 146 -24.72 -4.10 12.69
CA GLN A 146 -24.31 -5.51 12.63
C GLN A 146 -22.96 -5.68 11.91
N ASP A 147 -22.08 -6.54 12.44
CA ASP A 147 -20.76 -6.92 11.88
C ASP A 147 -19.94 -5.73 11.37
N VAL A 148 -19.69 -4.74 12.23
CA VAL A 148 -19.00 -3.51 11.84
C VAL A 148 -17.58 -3.82 11.37
N ASP A 149 -17.29 -3.50 10.09
CA ASP A 149 -15.91 -3.45 9.60
C ASP A 149 -15.40 -2.00 9.62
N PRO A 150 -14.49 -1.63 10.55
CA PRO A 150 -13.96 -0.27 10.65
C PRO A 150 -13.25 0.20 9.37
N ARG A 151 -12.73 -0.72 8.56
CA ARG A 151 -12.06 -0.37 7.29
C ARG A 151 -13.07 0.06 6.24
N ALA A 152 -14.20 -0.64 6.15
CA ALA A 152 -15.28 -0.24 5.25
C ALA A 152 -15.87 1.11 5.66
N ILE A 153 -15.97 1.41 6.96
CA ILE A 153 -16.34 2.73 7.47
C ILE A 153 -15.35 3.79 7.00
N ALA A 154 -14.05 3.57 7.23
CA ALA A 154 -13.01 4.53 6.87
C ALA A 154 -12.98 4.85 5.36
N ILE A 155 -13.07 3.82 4.50
CA ILE A 155 -13.10 4.01 3.05
C ILE A 155 -14.39 4.72 2.62
N SER A 156 -15.55 4.33 3.15
CA SER A 156 -16.84 4.94 2.79
C SER A 156 -16.90 6.41 3.20
N TYR A 157 -16.38 6.75 4.38
CA TYR A 157 -16.31 8.12 4.85
C TYR A 157 -15.39 8.96 3.97
N LYS A 158 -14.20 8.45 3.67
CA LYS A 158 -13.26 9.19 2.81
C LYS A 158 -13.79 9.40 1.40
N HIS A 159 -14.46 8.39 0.82
CA HIS A 159 -15.15 8.55 -0.45
C HIS A 159 -16.24 9.64 -0.40
N LEU A 160 -16.98 9.70 0.72
CA LEU A 160 -17.99 10.73 0.95
C LEU A 160 -17.36 12.14 1.01
N GLU A 161 -16.26 12.30 1.75
CA GLU A 161 -15.51 13.56 1.86
C GLU A 161 -14.97 14.02 0.49
N GLU A 162 -14.39 13.10 -0.29
CA GLU A 162 -13.86 13.39 -1.65
C GLU A 162 -14.97 13.73 -2.65
N SER A 163 -16.15 13.12 -2.52
CA SER A 163 -17.28 13.33 -3.42
C SER A 163 -18.03 14.63 -3.14
N TYR A 164 -17.99 15.13 -1.90
CA TYR A 164 -18.70 16.33 -1.45
C TYR A 164 -17.78 17.31 -0.69
N PRO A 165 -16.72 17.84 -1.33
CA PRO A 165 -15.75 18.71 -0.65
C PRO A 165 -16.37 20.02 -0.13
N ALA A 166 -17.47 20.48 -0.73
CA ALA A 166 -18.19 21.67 -0.29
C ALA A 166 -19.00 21.46 0.99
N ALA A 167 -19.27 20.21 1.40
CA ALA A 167 -20.03 19.91 2.61
C ALA A 167 -19.21 20.03 3.90
N ASN A 168 -17.89 20.20 3.79
CA ASN A 168 -16.92 20.34 4.88
C ASN A 168 -17.21 19.39 6.06
N LEU A 169 -17.12 18.10 5.79
CA LEU A 169 -17.51 17.04 6.71
C LEU A 169 -16.46 16.85 7.81
N ASP A 170 -16.90 16.96 9.07
CA ASP A 170 -16.03 16.77 10.24
C ASP A 170 -16.58 15.69 11.16
N ILE A 171 -15.77 14.66 11.47
CA ILE A 171 -16.17 13.64 12.45
C ILE A 171 -16.11 14.25 13.86
N VAL A 172 -17.28 14.49 14.46
CA VAL A 172 -17.38 15.07 15.81
C VAL A 172 -17.49 14.02 16.90
N ALA A 173 -18.00 12.83 16.59
CA ALA A 173 -18.05 11.72 17.54
C ALA A 173 -18.08 10.34 16.89
N ILE A 174 -17.46 9.37 17.56
CA ILE A 174 -17.58 7.94 17.26
C ILE A 174 -18.04 7.24 18.54
N GLU A 175 -19.26 6.70 18.54
CA GLU A 175 -19.84 6.05 19.71
C GLU A 175 -19.98 4.54 19.49
N LYS A 176 -19.48 3.73 20.43
CA LYS A 176 -19.77 2.29 20.50
C LYS A 176 -21.02 2.08 21.36
N ARG A 177 -22.07 1.46 20.81
CA ARG A 177 -23.33 1.20 21.53
C ARG A 177 -23.59 -0.30 21.70
N GLY A 178 -24.13 -0.70 22.85
CA GLY A 178 -24.55 -2.08 23.17
C GLY A 178 -23.53 -2.95 23.94
N LYS A 179 -24.03 -3.86 24.80
CA LYS A 179 -23.20 -4.73 25.67
C LYS A 179 -22.66 -6.01 25.01
N GLN A 180 -23.22 -6.45 23.88
CA GLN A 180 -22.82 -7.73 23.23
C GLN A 180 -22.86 -7.76 21.69
N LYS A 181 -23.09 -6.64 21.00
CA LYS A 181 -22.98 -6.55 19.53
C LYS A 181 -22.38 -5.20 19.15
N GLU A 182 -21.39 -5.22 18.27
CA GLU A 182 -20.57 -4.07 17.86
C GLU A 182 -21.39 -3.08 17.04
N GLN A 183 -22.18 -2.22 17.69
CA GLN A 183 -22.84 -1.11 17.00
C GLN A 183 -21.95 0.12 17.09
N VAL A 184 -21.76 0.79 15.95
CA VAL A 184 -20.98 2.03 15.85
C VAL A 184 -21.87 3.11 15.28
N LEU A 185 -21.95 4.24 15.97
CA LEU A 185 -22.52 5.48 15.46
C LEU A 185 -21.37 6.43 15.14
N LEU A 186 -21.29 6.85 13.88
CA LEU A 186 -20.39 7.89 13.43
C LEU A 186 -21.21 9.18 13.25
N ARG A 187 -20.89 10.21 14.03
CA ARG A 187 -21.54 11.53 13.96
C ARG A 187 -20.63 12.49 13.23
N VAL A 188 -21.15 13.06 12.16
CA VAL A 188 -20.42 13.93 11.23
C VAL A 188 -21.12 15.28 11.19
N GLU A 189 -20.42 16.36 11.49
CA GLU A 189 -20.90 17.71 11.25
C GLU A 189 -20.74 18.05 9.77
N ALA A 190 -21.73 18.73 9.20
CA ALA A 190 -21.71 19.19 7.81
C ALA A 190 -22.16 20.65 7.74
N THR A 191 -21.79 21.35 6.66
CA THR A 191 -22.27 22.71 6.41
C THR A 191 -23.80 22.78 6.38
N PRO A 192 -24.44 23.84 6.89
CA PRO A 192 -25.90 23.99 6.92
C PRO A 192 -26.59 23.86 5.54
N GLU A 193 -25.87 24.12 4.46
CA GLU A 193 -26.35 24.02 3.08
C GLU A 193 -26.30 22.59 2.52
N ALA A 194 -25.61 21.66 3.18
CA ALA A 194 -25.41 20.29 2.71
C ALA A 194 -26.71 19.48 2.76
N ASP A 195 -26.89 18.61 1.76
CA ASP A 195 -27.99 17.63 1.74
C ASP A 195 -27.59 16.39 2.53
N LEU A 196 -28.00 16.35 3.80
CA LEU A 196 -27.67 15.24 4.69
C LEU A 196 -28.26 13.90 4.19
N SER A 197 -29.35 13.93 3.44
CA SER A 197 -29.98 12.71 2.90
C SER A 197 -29.20 12.16 1.72
N GLU A 198 -28.74 13.01 0.80
CA GLU A 198 -27.83 12.62 -0.29
C GLU A 198 -26.51 12.06 0.26
N LEU A 199 -25.94 12.73 1.28
CA LEU A 199 -24.71 12.29 1.95
C LEU A 199 -24.90 10.92 2.64
N SER A 200 -25.99 10.75 3.39
CA SER A 200 -26.31 9.49 4.07
C SER A 200 -26.47 8.34 3.07
N ASN A 201 -27.19 8.57 1.98
CA ASN A 201 -27.44 7.57 0.95
C ASN A 201 -26.13 7.16 0.25
N THR A 202 -25.31 8.13 -0.18
CA THR A 202 -24.02 7.87 -0.84
C THR A 202 -23.09 7.04 0.05
N TYR A 203 -22.99 7.42 1.33
CA TYR A 203 -22.20 6.69 2.32
C TYR A 203 -22.69 5.25 2.49
N LEU A 204 -23.99 5.05 2.71
CA LEU A 204 -24.57 3.74 2.98
C LEU A 204 -24.48 2.82 1.77
N GLU A 205 -24.62 3.34 0.54
CA GLU A 205 -24.42 2.57 -0.68
C GLU A 205 -22.98 2.08 -0.82
N THR A 206 -22.02 2.98 -0.66
CA THR A 206 -20.58 2.66 -0.70
C THR A 206 -20.24 1.61 0.37
N TYR A 207 -20.73 1.81 1.60
CA TYR A 207 -20.52 0.89 2.71
C TYR A 207 -21.08 -0.51 2.41
N ARG A 208 -22.28 -0.60 1.82
CA ARG A 208 -22.90 -1.89 1.45
C ARG A 208 -22.11 -2.61 0.35
N GLN A 209 -21.59 -1.88 -0.63
CA GLN A 209 -20.77 -2.46 -1.70
C GLN A 209 -19.46 -3.02 -1.13
N LEU A 210 -18.76 -2.24 -0.29
CA LEU A 210 -17.51 -2.65 0.34
C LEU A 210 -17.69 -3.85 1.26
N ARG A 211 -18.83 -3.97 1.93
CA ARG A 211 -19.19 -5.13 2.77
C ARG A 211 -19.31 -6.45 1.99
N GLN A 212 -19.50 -6.39 0.67
CA GLN A 212 -19.53 -7.59 -0.19
C GLN A 212 -18.13 -8.07 -0.58
N LEU A 213 -17.10 -7.25 -0.36
CA LEU A 213 -15.72 -7.58 -0.72
C LEU A 213 -15.06 -8.49 0.34
N PRO A 214 -14.13 -9.36 -0.08
CA PRO A 214 -13.28 -10.11 0.84
C PRO A 214 -12.49 -9.19 1.78
N LYS A 215 -12.26 -9.65 3.02
CA LYS A 215 -11.51 -8.91 4.05
C LYS A 215 -10.12 -8.44 3.59
N ASN A 216 -9.47 -9.21 2.72
CA ASN A 216 -8.16 -8.88 2.15
C ASN A 216 -8.24 -7.72 1.15
N SER A 217 -9.31 -7.62 0.36
CA SER A 217 -9.53 -6.51 -0.59
C SER A 217 -9.75 -5.17 0.13
N LEU A 218 -10.35 -5.17 1.33
CA LEU A 218 -10.50 -3.96 2.13
C LEU A 218 -9.19 -3.49 2.78
N LEU A 219 -8.32 -4.41 3.23
CA LEU A 219 -6.98 -4.08 3.73
C LEU A 219 -6.12 -3.38 2.68
N LEU A 220 -6.43 -3.67 1.43
CA LEU A 220 -5.67 -3.34 0.26
C LEU A 220 -5.99 -1.95 -0.28
N LEU A 221 -7.29 -1.61 -0.33
CA LEU A 221 -7.77 -0.24 -0.53
C LEU A 221 -7.22 0.73 0.53
N VAL A 222 -7.15 0.29 1.79
CA VAL A 222 -6.54 1.08 2.87
C VAL A 222 -5.03 1.24 2.66
N ALA A 223 -4.34 0.17 2.25
CA ALA A 223 -2.91 0.23 1.97
C ALA A 223 -2.58 1.17 0.78
N GLU A 224 -3.37 1.13 -0.29
CA GLU A 224 -3.22 2.00 -1.46
C GLU A 224 -3.44 3.48 -1.13
N GLN A 225 -4.47 3.79 -0.34
CA GLN A 225 -4.70 5.16 0.10
C GLN A 225 -3.60 5.67 1.06
N ASN A 226 -3.12 4.82 1.97
CA ASN A 226 -1.99 5.16 2.84
C ASN A 226 -0.71 5.39 2.05
N PHE A 227 -0.49 4.63 0.97
CA PHE A 227 0.62 4.83 0.05
C PHE A 227 0.56 6.21 -0.61
N GLN A 228 -0.61 6.64 -1.10
CA GLN A 228 -0.79 7.97 -1.70
C GLN A 228 -0.55 9.10 -0.68
N ILE A 229 -1.08 8.95 0.55
CA ILE A 229 -0.87 9.92 1.62
C ILE A 229 0.61 10.02 2.00
N ASN A 230 1.32 8.90 2.12
CA ASN A 230 2.74 8.88 2.47
C ASN A 230 3.60 9.51 1.37
N LEU A 231 3.28 9.26 0.09
CA LEU A 231 3.95 9.87 -1.05
C LEU A 231 3.77 11.40 -1.06
N LEU A 232 2.54 11.89 -0.81
CA LEU A 232 2.25 13.32 -0.73
C LEU A 232 2.92 13.98 0.49
N THR A 233 2.89 13.30 1.64
CA THR A 233 3.49 13.79 2.89
C THR A 233 5.00 13.94 2.76
N GLN A 234 5.70 12.95 2.20
CA GLN A 234 7.14 13.03 1.95
C GLN A 234 7.50 14.13 0.97
N ARG A 235 6.65 14.39 -0.03
CA ARG A 235 6.87 15.50 -0.96
C ARG A 235 6.70 16.86 -0.31
N ILE A 236 5.69 17.03 0.54
CA ILE A 236 5.54 18.25 1.34
C ILE A 236 6.76 18.43 2.24
N GLN A 237 7.25 17.37 2.88
CA GLN A 237 8.46 17.41 3.73
C GLN A 237 9.74 17.70 2.92
N SER A 238 9.90 17.11 1.74
CA SER A 238 11.02 17.36 0.82
C SER A 238 10.99 18.81 0.31
N MET A 239 9.82 19.32 -0.09
CA MET A 239 9.64 20.72 -0.49
C MET A 239 9.91 21.70 0.66
N LEU A 240 9.42 21.42 1.87
CA LEU A 240 9.71 22.22 3.06
C LEU A 240 11.20 22.23 3.41
N GLY A 241 11.87 21.08 3.35
CA GLY A 241 13.32 20.99 3.55
C GLY A 241 14.14 21.68 2.46
N GLN A 242 13.64 21.73 1.22
CA GLN A 242 14.26 22.50 0.13
C GLN A 242 14.17 24.02 0.35
N VAL A 243 13.08 24.52 0.96
CA VAL A 243 12.94 25.93 1.34
C VAL A 243 13.89 26.31 2.48
N GLU A 244 14.11 25.42 3.45
CA GLU A 244 15.04 25.63 4.57
C GLU A 244 16.52 25.53 4.17
N THR A 245 16.86 24.64 3.23
CA THR A 245 18.25 24.46 2.74
C THR A 245 18.66 25.52 1.69
N ALA A 246 17.72 26.05 0.92
CA ALA A 246 17.95 27.19 0.02
C ALA A 246 18.28 28.48 0.80
N ALA A 247 17.89 28.58 2.08
CA ALA A 247 18.24 29.71 2.93
C ALA A 247 19.68 29.65 3.50
N THR A 248 20.39 28.51 3.36
CA THR A 248 21.61 28.25 4.16
C THR A 248 22.85 27.78 3.40
N SER A 249 22.82 27.48 2.10
CA SER A 249 24.03 27.02 1.37
C SER A 249 24.24 27.71 0.03
N SER A 250 25.45 28.25 -0.17
CA SER A 250 25.90 29.01 -1.35
C SER A 250 26.67 28.16 -2.36
N ASP A 251 26.51 26.83 -2.35
CA ASP A 251 27.24 25.96 -3.26
C ASP A 251 26.28 25.25 -4.23
N ASN A 252 26.38 25.64 -5.49
CA ASN A 252 25.39 25.43 -6.54
C ASN A 252 25.84 24.34 -7.54
N SER A 253 26.81 23.50 -7.18
CA SER A 253 27.31 22.42 -8.04
C SER A 253 26.86 21.04 -7.55
N ALA A 254 25.96 20.44 -8.34
CA ALA A 254 25.61 19.02 -8.42
C ALA A 254 24.59 18.45 -7.39
N ARG A 255 23.36 18.95 -7.41
CA ARG A 255 22.17 18.11 -7.16
C ARG A 255 21.56 17.70 -8.49
N ARG A 256 21.97 16.55 -9.05
CA ARG A 256 21.43 16.00 -10.30
C ARG A 256 20.23 15.11 -9.98
N LEU A 257 19.04 15.69 -9.93
CA LEU A 257 17.79 14.95 -9.89
C LEU A 257 17.64 14.19 -11.23
N SER A 258 17.41 12.88 -11.19
CA SER A 258 17.27 12.02 -12.38
C SER A 258 15.80 11.82 -12.77
N ASN A 259 15.52 11.49 -14.04
CA ASN A 259 14.16 11.16 -14.47
C ASN A 259 13.69 9.89 -13.75
N LEU A 260 12.56 9.96 -13.06
CA LEU A 260 12.04 8.87 -12.24
C LEU A 260 10.76 8.31 -12.85
N VAL A 261 10.70 6.98 -12.97
CA VAL A 261 9.50 6.23 -13.32
C VAL A 261 9.28 5.18 -12.24
N VAL A 262 8.07 5.07 -11.72
CA VAL A 262 7.73 4.08 -10.68
C VAL A 262 6.57 3.23 -11.17
N PHE A 263 6.81 1.93 -11.31
CA PHE A 263 5.80 0.93 -11.64
C PHE A 263 5.31 0.28 -10.36
N THR A 264 4.09 0.59 -9.92
CA THR A 264 3.51 0.05 -8.70
C THR A 264 2.53 -1.07 -9.06
N PHE A 265 2.92 -2.30 -8.77
CA PHE A 265 2.08 -3.50 -8.89
C PHE A 265 1.22 -3.61 -7.64
N THR A 266 -0.09 -3.42 -7.77
CA THR A 266 -0.99 -3.43 -6.63
C THR A 266 -1.42 -4.85 -6.31
N HIS A 267 -2.14 -5.52 -7.23
CA HIS A 267 -2.71 -6.87 -7.04
C HIS A 267 -2.52 -7.73 -8.25
N GLY A 268 -2.46 -9.03 -8.01
CA GLY A 268 -2.35 -10.02 -9.06
C GLY A 268 -1.17 -10.94 -8.87
N ASP A 269 -1.12 -11.91 -9.75
CA ASP A 269 0.01 -12.78 -9.99
C ASP A 269 0.09 -13.04 -11.50
N LEU A 270 1.09 -13.77 -11.94
CA LEU A 270 1.22 -14.11 -13.37
C LEU A 270 0.04 -14.97 -13.88
N SER A 271 -0.78 -15.57 -13.03
CA SER A 271 -1.96 -16.34 -13.44
C SER A 271 -3.24 -15.52 -13.59
N GLN A 272 -3.40 -14.45 -12.79
CA GLN A 272 -4.59 -13.60 -12.80
C GLN A 272 -4.36 -12.27 -13.53
N GLY A 273 -3.11 -11.93 -13.84
CA GLY A 273 -2.74 -10.61 -14.33
C GLY A 273 -2.59 -9.61 -13.19
N PHE A 274 -2.04 -8.44 -13.47
CA PHE A 274 -1.76 -7.41 -12.48
C PHE A 274 -2.52 -6.12 -12.75
N SER A 275 -3.09 -5.53 -11.71
CA SER A 275 -3.42 -4.10 -11.71
C SER A 275 -2.18 -3.30 -11.33
N MET A 276 -1.92 -2.21 -12.05
CA MET A 276 -0.75 -1.37 -11.79
C MET A 276 -1.01 0.12 -11.98
N SER A 277 -0.23 0.93 -11.28
CA SER A 277 -0.10 2.36 -11.56
C SER A 277 1.34 2.69 -11.94
N VAL A 278 1.50 3.68 -12.80
CA VAL A 278 2.78 4.15 -13.29
C VAL A 278 2.88 5.64 -13.01
N LEU A 279 3.82 6.00 -12.15
CA LEU A 279 4.20 7.38 -11.94
C LEU A 279 5.34 7.72 -12.90
N ILE A 280 5.19 8.80 -13.68
CA ILE A 280 6.19 9.31 -14.61
C ILE A 280 6.56 10.71 -14.14
N TRP A 281 7.83 10.90 -13.79
CA TRP A 281 8.33 12.17 -13.31
C TRP A 281 9.62 12.57 -14.04
N PRO A 282 9.48 13.34 -15.12
CA PRO A 282 10.63 13.96 -15.77
C PRO A 282 11.28 14.97 -14.82
N HIS A 283 12.61 15.03 -14.80
CA HIS A 283 13.39 15.90 -13.93
C HIS A 283 12.95 17.38 -14.00
N GLN A 284 12.55 17.84 -15.19
CA GLN A 284 12.16 19.23 -15.43
C GLN A 284 10.68 19.53 -15.13
N SER A 285 9.90 18.54 -14.70
CA SER A 285 8.46 18.68 -14.45
C SER A 285 8.14 18.98 -12.99
N GLN A 286 7.26 19.97 -12.76
CA GLN A 286 6.81 20.36 -11.42
C GLN A 286 5.89 19.33 -10.76
N LEU A 287 5.12 18.58 -11.55
CA LEU A 287 4.20 17.54 -11.06
C LEU A 287 4.42 16.24 -11.85
N PRO A 288 4.31 15.07 -11.20
CA PRO A 288 4.36 13.81 -11.91
C PRO A 288 3.04 13.58 -12.67
N GLU A 289 3.12 12.75 -13.69
CA GLU A 289 1.94 12.16 -14.33
C GLU A 289 1.71 10.76 -13.76
N ILE A 290 0.45 10.42 -13.47
CA ILE A 290 0.07 9.08 -13.01
C ILE A 290 -0.79 8.43 -14.09
N VAL A 291 -0.45 7.20 -14.44
CA VAL A 291 -1.12 6.39 -15.45
C VAL A 291 -1.54 5.08 -14.80
N THR A 292 -2.83 4.79 -14.77
CA THR A 292 -3.32 3.47 -14.35
C THR A 292 -3.34 2.53 -15.54
N SER A 293 -2.96 1.27 -15.31
CA SER A 293 -2.90 0.24 -16.35
C SER A 293 -3.15 -1.15 -15.75
N HIS A 294 -3.35 -2.14 -16.61
CA HIS A 294 -3.54 -3.52 -16.23
C HIS A 294 -2.69 -4.41 -17.14
N LEU A 295 -1.91 -5.31 -16.56
CA LEU A 295 -1.18 -6.35 -17.30
C LEU A 295 -2.02 -7.64 -17.29
N PRO A 296 -2.26 -8.29 -18.44
CA PRO A 296 -3.07 -9.50 -18.49
C PRO A 296 -2.38 -10.69 -17.78
N PRO A 297 -3.12 -11.76 -17.48
CA PRO A 297 -2.54 -13.07 -17.16
C PRO A 297 -1.43 -13.47 -18.14
N ALA A 298 -0.35 -14.03 -17.61
CA ALA A 298 0.83 -14.46 -18.34
C ALA A 298 1.50 -15.66 -17.66
N SER A 299 0.75 -16.75 -17.48
CA SER A 299 1.28 -17.99 -16.91
C SER A 299 2.46 -18.53 -17.70
N GLU A 300 2.48 -18.29 -19.02
CA GLU A 300 3.56 -18.69 -19.93
C GLU A 300 4.89 -18.00 -19.58
N VAL A 301 4.85 -16.77 -19.07
CA VAL A 301 6.07 -16.06 -18.61
C VAL A 301 6.65 -16.76 -17.39
N ASN A 302 5.80 -17.19 -16.46
CA ASN A 302 6.24 -17.93 -15.28
C ASN A 302 6.82 -19.30 -15.69
N GLU A 303 6.13 -20.03 -16.56
CA GLU A 303 6.60 -21.32 -17.07
C GLU A 303 7.96 -21.19 -17.78
N ALA A 304 8.12 -20.20 -18.66
CA ALA A 304 9.39 -19.92 -19.31
C ALA A 304 10.51 -19.59 -18.31
N TYR A 305 10.18 -18.84 -17.25
CA TYR A 305 11.13 -18.53 -16.18
C TYR A 305 11.55 -19.77 -15.41
N GLN A 306 10.59 -20.62 -14.99
CA GLN A 306 10.88 -21.84 -14.25
C GLN A 306 11.73 -22.81 -15.08
N ASN A 307 11.41 -22.96 -16.37
CA ASN A 307 12.19 -23.80 -17.30
C ASN A 307 13.64 -23.31 -17.42
N TRP A 308 13.83 -21.99 -17.57
CA TRP A 308 15.17 -21.41 -17.60
C TRP A 308 15.91 -21.57 -16.27
N SER A 309 15.28 -21.22 -15.14
CA SER A 309 15.91 -21.25 -13.82
C SER A 309 16.31 -22.65 -13.40
N GLN A 310 15.46 -23.66 -13.65
CA GLN A 310 15.79 -25.07 -13.38
C GLN A 310 17.01 -25.53 -14.17
N LEU A 311 17.06 -25.20 -15.47
CA LEU A 311 18.17 -25.58 -16.34
C LEU A 311 19.46 -24.87 -15.95
N TYR A 312 19.37 -23.58 -15.64
CA TYR A 312 20.48 -22.76 -15.15
C TYR A 312 21.05 -23.37 -13.85
N ARG A 313 20.19 -23.69 -12.88
CA ARG A 313 20.61 -24.31 -11.62
C ARG A 313 21.24 -25.68 -11.84
N ALA A 314 20.71 -26.50 -12.75
CA ALA A 314 21.27 -27.82 -13.07
C ALA A 314 22.66 -27.75 -13.74
N ILE A 315 22.91 -26.74 -14.58
CA ILE A 315 24.23 -26.55 -15.23
C ILE A 315 25.26 -26.03 -14.23
N TYR A 316 24.85 -25.11 -13.35
CA TYR A 316 25.79 -24.41 -12.48
C TYR A 316 25.81 -24.93 -11.04
N SER A 317 25.04 -25.95 -10.67
CA SER A 317 25.03 -26.51 -9.31
C SER A 317 26.41 -26.95 -8.83
N ASP A 318 27.24 -27.54 -9.70
CA ASP A 318 28.58 -28.03 -9.37
C ASP A 318 29.65 -26.92 -9.30
N ASN A 319 29.37 -25.71 -9.82
CA ASN A 319 30.28 -24.55 -9.88
C ASN A 319 29.70 -23.29 -9.19
N SER A 320 28.62 -23.47 -8.42
CA SER A 320 27.93 -22.38 -7.73
C SER A 320 28.38 -22.28 -6.28
N ARG A 321 28.06 -21.14 -5.65
CA ARG A 321 28.27 -20.91 -4.21
C ARG A 321 27.34 -21.78 -3.34
N ILE A 322 26.96 -23.00 -3.74
CA ILE A 322 26.25 -24.07 -2.98
C ILE A 322 26.65 -25.45 -3.55
N SER A 323 26.79 -26.49 -2.72
CA SER A 323 26.69 -27.90 -3.16
C SER A 323 25.32 -28.46 -2.75
N PHE A 324 24.40 -28.70 -3.69
CA PHE A 324 23.13 -29.34 -3.36
C PHE A 324 23.32 -30.85 -3.15
N GLY A 325 22.82 -31.36 -2.03
CA GLY A 325 22.71 -32.79 -1.74
C GLY A 325 21.32 -33.31 -2.06
N THR A 326 20.87 -33.18 -3.32
CA THR A 326 19.59 -33.73 -3.78
C THR A 326 19.77 -34.45 -5.11
N ASP A 327 19.15 -35.62 -5.22
CA ASP A 327 19.17 -36.57 -6.34
C ASP A 327 18.87 -35.92 -7.72
N ILE A 328 19.87 -35.31 -8.36
CA ILE A 328 19.83 -34.96 -9.80
C ILE A 328 20.62 -36.02 -10.58
N ASP A 329 20.44 -37.29 -10.23
CA ASP A 329 21.17 -38.40 -10.84
C ASP A 329 20.67 -38.76 -12.27
N GLU A 330 19.63 -38.09 -12.79
CA GLU A 330 18.97 -38.50 -14.04
C GLU A 330 19.17 -37.60 -15.27
N ILE A 331 19.83 -36.43 -15.20
CA ILE A 331 19.90 -35.53 -16.39
C ILE A 331 21.33 -35.38 -16.91
N ARG A 332 21.79 -36.35 -17.71
CA ARG A 332 23.18 -36.45 -18.20
C ARG A 332 23.49 -35.82 -19.56
N ASN A 333 22.64 -34.95 -20.14
CA ASN A 333 22.96 -34.28 -21.42
C ASN A 333 22.28 -32.90 -21.53
N ILE A 334 22.64 -31.95 -20.68
CA ILE A 334 22.19 -30.55 -20.79
C ILE A 334 23.25 -29.75 -21.55
N SER A 335 22.86 -29.02 -22.61
CA SER A 335 23.77 -28.19 -23.41
C SER A 335 23.59 -26.69 -23.11
N LEU A 336 24.68 -25.91 -23.17
CA LEU A 336 24.62 -24.43 -23.09
C LEU A 336 23.68 -23.83 -24.16
N VAL A 337 23.60 -24.47 -25.32
CA VAL A 337 22.68 -24.08 -26.40
C VAL A 337 21.22 -24.18 -25.96
N GLU A 338 20.87 -25.19 -25.16
CA GLU A 338 19.51 -25.32 -24.62
C GLU A 338 19.21 -24.22 -23.60
N LEU A 339 20.18 -23.85 -22.77
CA LEU A 339 20.05 -22.72 -21.84
C LEU A 339 19.82 -21.40 -22.57
N GLU A 340 20.57 -21.13 -23.64
CA GLU A 340 20.38 -19.96 -24.50
C GLU A 340 18.99 -19.95 -25.13
N ASN A 341 18.53 -21.10 -25.65
CA ASN A 341 17.19 -21.22 -26.23
C ASN A 341 16.09 -20.92 -25.20
N ARG A 342 16.20 -21.43 -23.96
CA ARG A 342 15.23 -21.17 -22.89
C ARG A 342 15.23 -19.72 -22.42
N ALA A 343 16.41 -19.11 -22.34
CA ALA A 343 16.51 -17.71 -22.00
C ALA A 343 15.94 -16.81 -23.11
N PHE A 344 16.20 -17.14 -24.38
CA PHE A 344 15.60 -16.44 -25.51
C PHE A 344 14.07 -16.55 -25.49
N GLU A 345 13.53 -17.75 -25.26
CA GLU A 345 12.09 -17.99 -25.08
C GLU A 345 11.52 -17.10 -23.97
N LEU A 346 12.15 -17.05 -22.79
CA LEU A 346 11.73 -16.18 -21.69
C LEU A 346 11.71 -14.70 -22.09
N VAL A 347 12.74 -14.20 -22.77
CA VAL A 347 12.78 -12.79 -23.24
C VAL A 347 11.64 -12.51 -24.23
N GLN A 348 11.37 -13.43 -25.16
CA GLN A 348 10.29 -13.25 -26.13
C GLN A 348 8.92 -13.23 -25.45
N THR A 349 8.64 -14.19 -24.58
CA THR A 349 7.35 -14.28 -23.86
C THR A 349 7.17 -13.07 -22.94
N PHE A 350 8.21 -12.64 -22.23
CA PHE A 350 8.18 -11.44 -21.39
C PHE A 350 7.88 -10.17 -22.20
N ASN A 351 8.53 -9.98 -23.34
CA ASN A 351 8.28 -8.82 -24.19
C ASN A 351 6.91 -8.88 -24.89
N HIS A 352 6.42 -10.07 -25.21
CA HIS A 352 5.07 -10.25 -25.74
C HIS A 352 4.03 -9.79 -24.70
N TRP A 353 4.22 -10.18 -23.44
CA TRP A 353 3.35 -9.75 -22.34
C TRP A 353 3.34 -8.22 -22.13
N LEU A 354 4.51 -7.57 -22.17
CA LEU A 354 4.63 -6.11 -22.12
C LEU A 354 4.14 -5.38 -23.38
N ARG A 355 3.77 -6.10 -24.45
CA ARG A 355 3.11 -5.53 -25.65
C ARG A 355 1.58 -5.63 -25.60
N SER A 356 1.01 -6.04 -24.46
CA SER A 356 -0.43 -6.02 -24.26
C SER A 356 -1.01 -4.61 -24.46
N GLU A 357 -2.23 -4.55 -24.99
CA GLU A 357 -2.90 -3.28 -25.34
C GLU A 357 -2.93 -2.27 -24.18
N ALA A 358 -3.20 -2.77 -22.97
CA ALA A 358 -3.25 -1.95 -21.77
C ALA A 358 -1.89 -1.39 -21.32
N PHE A 359 -0.77 -2.09 -21.57
CA PHE A 359 0.57 -1.61 -21.24
C PHE A 359 1.20 -0.75 -22.35
N LEU A 360 0.74 -0.88 -23.60
CA LEU A 360 1.22 -0.05 -24.71
C LEU A 360 1.08 1.46 -24.41
N ASN A 361 -0.06 1.86 -23.82
CA ASN A 361 -0.28 3.25 -23.37
C ASN A 361 0.80 3.75 -22.40
N VAL A 362 1.26 2.91 -21.48
CA VAL A 362 2.38 3.27 -20.58
C VAL A 362 3.65 3.49 -21.41
N SER A 363 3.98 2.55 -22.29
CA SER A 363 5.19 2.62 -23.11
C SER A 363 5.20 3.84 -24.03
N ASP A 364 4.05 4.22 -24.60
CA ASP A 364 3.92 5.38 -25.48
C ASP A 364 4.08 6.69 -24.71
N LYS A 365 3.50 6.78 -23.51
CA LYS A 365 3.72 7.94 -22.63
C LYS A 365 5.18 8.09 -22.24
N LEU A 366 5.88 7.00 -21.92
CA LEU A 366 7.32 7.06 -21.64
C LEU A 366 8.11 7.57 -22.86
N ARG A 367 7.73 7.16 -24.08
CA ARG A 367 8.35 7.66 -25.32
C ARG A 367 8.04 9.11 -25.61
N GLU A 368 6.87 9.60 -25.22
CA GLU A 368 6.51 11.01 -25.33
C GLU A 368 7.35 11.89 -24.38
N LYS A 369 7.62 11.40 -23.17
CA LYS A 369 8.29 12.19 -22.13
C LYS A 369 9.82 12.14 -22.19
N PHE A 370 10.42 11.10 -22.77
CA PHE A 370 11.86 10.87 -22.70
C PHE A 370 12.52 10.69 -24.06
N THR A 371 13.80 11.06 -24.11
CA THR A 371 14.70 10.93 -25.25
C THR A 371 15.80 9.88 -24.98
N ALA A 372 16.47 9.39 -26.03
CA ALA A 372 17.52 8.38 -25.88
C ALA A 372 18.74 8.83 -25.03
N ALA A 373 18.92 10.14 -24.84
CA ALA A 373 20.02 10.70 -24.05
C ALA A 373 19.72 10.73 -22.54
N ASP A 374 18.44 10.59 -22.16
CA ASP A 374 17.97 10.72 -20.79
C ASP A 374 18.44 9.57 -19.90
N GLU A 375 18.85 9.92 -18.69
CA GLU A 375 19.09 8.96 -17.61
C GLU A 375 17.76 8.73 -16.89
N ILE A 376 17.22 7.53 -17.07
CA ILE A 376 15.90 7.14 -16.56
C ILE A 376 16.07 6.07 -15.51
N ARG A 377 15.62 6.36 -14.30
CA ARG A 377 15.53 5.39 -13.22
C ARG A 377 14.13 4.82 -13.18
N ILE A 378 14.01 3.51 -13.38
CA ILE A 378 12.74 2.79 -13.28
C ILE A 378 12.75 1.99 -11.97
N VAL A 379 11.80 2.29 -11.08
CA VAL A 379 11.61 1.56 -9.83
C VAL A 379 10.37 0.68 -9.94
N VAL A 380 10.58 -0.63 -9.86
CA VAL A 380 9.52 -1.64 -9.87
C VAL A 380 9.11 -1.92 -8.42
N GLN A 381 7.97 -1.36 -8.03
CA GLN A 381 7.37 -1.55 -6.72
C GLN A 381 6.46 -2.77 -6.74
N THR A 382 6.84 -3.83 -6.03
CA THR A 382 6.13 -5.10 -6.02
C THR A 382 6.44 -5.92 -4.77
N GLN A 383 5.43 -6.65 -4.28
CA GLN A 383 5.62 -7.72 -3.29
C GLN A 383 5.80 -9.10 -3.94
N SER A 384 5.56 -9.21 -5.24
CA SER A 384 5.68 -10.47 -5.97
C SER A 384 7.15 -10.75 -6.31
N ALA A 385 7.68 -11.82 -5.72
CA ALA A 385 9.01 -12.33 -6.09
C ALA A 385 9.08 -12.73 -7.57
N GLU A 386 7.97 -13.24 -8.14
CA GLU A 386 7.89 -13.61 -9.56
C GLU A 386 8.19 -12.40 -10.46
N VAL A 387 7.68 -11.22 -10.10
CA VAL A 387 7.89 -9.96 -10.85
C VAL A 387 9.34 -9.50 -10.71
N CYS A 388 9.94 -9.59 -9.53
CA CYS A 388 11.38 -9.30 -9.31
C CYS A 388 12.27 -10.22 -10.15
N CYS A 389 11.82 -11.45 -10.41
CA CYS A 389 12.53 -12.45 -11.18
C CYS A 389 12.44 -12.24 -12.70
N LEU A 390 11.70 -11.28 -13.23
CA LEU A 390 11.59 -11.10 -14.68
C LEU A 390 12.80 -10.36 -15.28
N PRO A 391 13.15 -10.61 -16.56
CA PRO A 391 14.31 -9.99 -17.19
C PRO A 391 14.01 -8.54 -17.65
N TRP A 392 13.71 -7.64 -16.71
CA TRP A 392 13.32 -6.25 -16.97
C TRP A 392 14.29 -5.47 -17.87
N ARG A 393 15.60 -5.75 -17.78
CA ARG A 393 16.62 -5.16 -18.66
C ARG A 393 16.45 -5.52 -20.12
N SER A 394 15.87 -6.69 -20.40
CA SER A 394 15.58 -7.19 -21.74
C SER A 394 14.23 -6.69 -22.27
N TRP A 395 13.57 -5.75 -21.60
CA TRP A 395 12.39 -5.09 -22.14
C TRP A 395 12.78 -4.24 -23.35
N ASN A 396 12.21 -4.49 -24.53
CA ASN A 396 12.53 -3.82 -25.80
C ASN A 396 12.50 -2.28 -25.77
N PHE A 397 11.86 -1.68 -24.75
CA PHE A 397 11.97 -0.23 -24.54
C PHE A 397 13.43 0.19 -24.28
N THR A 398 14.20 -0.57 -23.52
CA THR A 398 15.58 -0.24 -23.13
C THR A 398 16.53 -0.17 -24.32
N ASP A 399 16.24 -0.84 -25.43
CA ASP A 399 17.01 -0.76 -26.68
C ASP A 399 17.10 0.67 -27.22
N SER A 400 16.03 1.46 -27.05
CA SER A 400 15.97 2.87 -27.47
C SER A 400 16.46 3.83 -26.38
N TYR A 401 16.59 3.35 -25.14
CA TYR A 401 16.93 4.15 -23.95
C TYR A 401 18.05 3.44 -23.16
N PRO A 402 19.29 3.45 -23.67
CA PRO A 402 20.39 2.62 -23.14
C PRO A 402 20.81 3.00 -21.72
N LYS A 403 20.49 4.23 -21.29
CA LYS A 403 20.78 4.74 -19.95
C LYS A 403 19.71 4.45 -18.91
N VAL A 404 18.66 3.72 -19.26
CA VAL A 404 17.67 3.21 -18.28
C VAL A 404 18.38 2.33 -17.27
N GLU A 405 18.01 2.42 -15.99
CA GLU A 405 18.43 1.48 -14.96
C GLU A 405 17.25 1.09 -14.07
N PHE A 406 17.18 -0.20 -13.69
CA PHE A 406 16.07 -0.75 -12.92
C PHE A 406 16.46 -0.98 -11.47
N ALA A 407 15.51 -0.73 -10.59
CA ALA A 407 15.58 -1.12 -9.21
C ALA A 407 14.23 -1.60 -8.70
N PHE A 408 14.24 -2.23 -7.53
CA PHE A 408 13.09 -2.88 -6.93
C PHE A 408 12.82 -2.34 -5.52
N GLY A 409 11.56 -2.39 -5.09
CA GLY A 409 11.14 -2.08 -3.72
C GLY A 409 9.71 -2.57 -3.49
N GLN A 410 9.24 -2.54 -2.26
CA GLN A 410 7.91 -2.94 -1.82
C GLN A 410 7.06 -1.74 -1.39
N SER A 411 7.67 -0.66 -0.86
CA SER A 411 6.92 0.51 -0.37
C SER A 411 7.73 1.81 -0.32
N PHE A 412 7.03 2.94 -0.47
CA PHE A 412 7.54 4.25 -0.03
C PHE A 412 7.45 4.33 1.50
N THR A 413 8.52 3.95 2.19
CA THR A 413 8.64 4.21 3.64
C THR A 413 9.38 5.52 3.88
N ASN A 414 9.06 6.22 4.98
CA ASN A 414 9.82 7.38 5.43
C ASN A 414 11.28 7.00 5.62
N LEU A 415 12.16 7.69 4.89
CA LEU A 415 13.59 7.59 5.13
C LEU A 415 13.84 8.06 6.56
N PRO A 416 14.47 7.25 7.42
CA PRO A 416 14.87 7.72 8.73
C PRO A 416 15.79 8.94 8.55
N SER A 417 15.66 9.95 9.40
CA SER A 417 16.52 11.13 9.38
C SER A 417 17.97 10.70 9.60
N ARG A 418 18.80 10.77 8.56
CA ARG A 418 20.21 10.39 8.64
C ARG A 418 21.06 11.61 8.95
N PRO A 419 21.90 11.57 10.00
CA PRO A 419 22.97 12.55 10.09
C PRO A 419 23.91 12.34 8.89
N ALA A 420 24.27 13.42 8.19
CA ALA A 420 25.33 13.36 7.19
C ALA A 420 26.59 12.79 7.86
N SER A 421 27.20 11.77 7.25
CA SER A 421 28.43 11.17 7.77
C SER A 421 29.48 12.28 7.89
N ALA A 422 29.81 12.68 9.12
CA ALA A 422 30.82 13.70 9.41
C ALA A 422 32.26 13.16 9.26
N ARG A 423 32.40 11.93 8.74
CA ARG A 423 33.66 11.20 8.65
C ARG A 423 34.39 11.60 7.36
N GLN A 424 35.71 11.80 7.47
CA GLN A 424 36.57 12.06 6.31
C GLN A 424 37.02 10.78 5.59
N GLN A 425 36.81 9.60 6.19
CA GLN A 425 37.11 8.29 5.61
C GLN A 425 35.83 7.46 5.51
N HIS A 426 35.67 6.76 4.39
CA HIS A 426 34.57 5.83 4.16
C HIS A 426 34.93 4.46 4.71
N ARG A 427 33.98 3.80 5.38
CA ARG A 427 34.20 2.52 6.07
C ARG A 427 33.35 1.41 5.46
N ILE A 428 33.99 0.30 5.13
CA ILE A 428 33.36 -0.91 4.63
C ILE A 428 33.52 -2.02 5.67
N LEU A 429 32.39 -2.60 6.11
CA LEU A 429 32.40 -3.86 6.87
C LEU A 429 32.28 -5.01 5.88
N ALA A 430 33.36 -5.77 5.70
CA ALA A 430 33.43 -6.92 4.80
C ALA A 430 33.34 -8.24 5.58
N VAL A 431 32.20 -8.90 5.48
CA VAL A 431 31.93 -10.20 6.11
C VAL A 431 32.18 -11.30 5.10
N LEU A 432 33.23 -12.07 5.34
CA LEU A 432 33.61 -13.25 4.57
C LEU A 432 33.12 -14.46 5.34
N GLY A 433 31.92 -14.93 4.98
CA GLY A 433 31.25 -16.07 5.59
C GLY A 433 31.91 -17.41 5.25
N ASN A 434 31.15 -18.50 5.39
CA ASN A 434 31.66 -19.84 5.13
C ASN A 434 32.28 -19.96 3.72
N SER A 435 33.56 -20.32 3.68
CA SER A 435 34.40 -20.36 2.48
C SER A 435 34.28 -21.64 1.66
N LYS A 436 33.48 -22.62 2.08
CA LYS A 436 33.35 -23.92 1.40
C LYS A 436 32.82 -23.73 -0.03
N GLY A 437 33.66 -23.96 -1.04
CA GLY A 437 33.30 -23.79 -2.44
C GLY A 437 33.25 -22.34 -2.93
N ILE A 438 33.74 -21.38 -2.14
CA ILE A 438 33.76 -19.94 -2.46
C ILE A 438 35.18 -19.40 -2.26
N ASP A 439 35.70 -18.66 -3.24
CA ASP A 439 37.03 -18.03 -3.15
C ASP A 439 36.95 -16.66 -2.46
N VAL A 440 36.66 -16.68 -1.15
CA VAL A 440 36.58 -15.46 -0.33
C VAL A 440 37.90 -14.69 -0.23
N ASN A 441 39.03 -15.35 -0.54
CA ASN A 441 40.35 -14.71 -0.55
C ASN A 441 40.50 -13.77 -1.74
N ALA A 442 39.96 -14.14 -2.91
CA ALA A 442 39.91 -13.24 -4.06
C ALA A 442 39.00 -12.03 -3.80
N ASP A 443 37.84 -12.23 -3.15
CA ASP A 443 36.97 -11.12 -2.72
C ASP A 443 37.73 -10.17 -1.77
N GLN A 444 38.50 -10.72 -0.82
CA GLN A 444 39.35 -9.94 0.07
C GLN A 444 40.43 -9.15 -0.68
N ALA A 445 41.09 -9.75 -1.67
CA ALA A 445 42.12 -9.09 -2.47
C ALA A 445 41.53 -7.90 -3.24
N LEU A 446 40.37 -8.09 -3.88
CA LEU A 446 39.66 -7.03 -4.62
C LEU A 446 39.31 -5.84 -3.71
N LEU A 447 38.81 -6.11 -2.51
CA LEU A 447 38.47 -5.07 -1.54
C LEU A 447 39.70 -4.31 -1.01
N LYS A 448 40.86 -4.98 -0.93
CA LYS A 448 42.13 -4.33 -0.53
C LYS A 448 42.74 -3.49 -1.65
N GLU A 449 42.44 -3.81 -2.90
CA GLU A 449 42.93 -3.09 -4.09
C GLU A 449 42.09 -1.85 -4.45
N LEU A 450 41.07 -1.52 -3.64
CA LEU A 450 40.21 -0.37 -3.92
C LEU A 450 41.02 0.92 -4.03
N PRO A 451 40.82 1.71 -5.12
CA PRO A 451 41.74 2.76 -5.52
C PRO A 451 41.52 4.07 -4.75
N HIS A 452 41.47 4.05 -3.40
CA HIS A 452 41.34 5.29 -2.64
C HIS A 452 41.95 5.25 -1.22
N PRO A 453 42.86 6.18 -0.87
CA PRO A 453 43.51 6.23 0.44
C PRO A 453 42.56 6.63 1.60
N ALA A 454 41.32 7.01 1.29
CA ALA A 454 40.30 7.36 2.29
C ALA A 454 39.30 6.24 2.58
N ILE A 455 39.55 5.00 2.13
CA ILE A 455 38.68 3.85 2.40
C ILE A 455 39.31 2.95 3.46
N GLU A 456 38.59 2.72 4.55
CA GLU A 456 38.90 1.70 5.56
C GLU A 456 38.04 0.47 5.28
N VAL A 457 38.67 -0.69 5.09
CA VAL A 457 37.96 -1.97 4.97
C VAL A 457 38.28 -2.83 6.19
N VAL A 458 37.24 -3.20 6.94
CA VAL A 458 37.34 -4.08 8.10
C VAL A 458 36.81 -5.45 7.72
N PHE A 459 37.65 -6.47 7.85
CA PHE A 459 37.32 -7.84 7.48
C PHE A 459 36.91 -8.67 8.69
N LEU A 460 35.78 -9.38 8.58
CA LEU A 460 35.39 -10.46 9.46
C LEU A 460 35.47 -11.77 8.70
N HIS A 461 36.31 -12.69 9.17
CA HIS A 461 36.50 -14.01 8.56
C HIS A 461 35.77 -15.07 9.37
N GLU A 462 34.79 -15.72 8.74
CA GLU A 462 33.93 -16.73 9.34
C GLU A 462 33.50 -16.38 10.79
N PRO A 463 32.95 -15.17 11.02
CA PRO A 463 32.74 -14.66 12.36
C PRO A 463 31.69 -15.48 13.11
N THR A 464 31.77 -15.46 14.44
CA THR A 464 30.68 -15.90 15.29
C THR A 464 29.50 -14.92 15.21
N ARG A 465 28.31 -15.37 15.63
CA ARG A 465 27.12 -14.50 15.71
C ARG A 465 27.38 -13.23 16.54
N GLN A 466 28.09 -13.39 17.66
CA GLN A 466 28.39 -12.30 18.57
C GLN A 466 29.34 -11.29 17.94
N GLU A 467 30.42 -11.75 17.31
CA GLU A 467 31.38 -10.86 16.63
C GLU A 467 30.73 -10.06 15.50
N PHE A 468 29.86 -10.69 14.71
CA PHE A 468 29.16 -9.98 13.65
C PHE A 468 28.19 -8.94 14.20
N HIS A 469 27.42 -9.30 15.23
CA HIS A 469 26.49 -8.38 15.89
C HIS A 469 27.19 -7.18 16.53
N ASP A 470 28.34 -7.41 17.18
CA ASP A 470 29.12 -6.36 17.82
C ASP A 470 29.76 -5.44 16.77
N ALA A 471 30.27 -6.00 15.65
CA ALA A 471 30.84 -5.22 14.56
C ALA A 471 29.80 -4.30 13.88
N LEU A 472 28.56 -4.77 13.67
CA LEU A 472 27.48 -3.95 13.11
C LEU A 472 27.15 -2.72 13.99
N ARG A 473 27.51 -2.74 15.27
CA ARG A 473 27.20 -1.69 16.25
C ARG A 473 28.38 -0.78 16.56
N ASP A 474 29.45 -0.87 15.77
CA ASP A 474 30.60 0.01 15.86
C ASP A 474 30.16 1.47 15.97
N ALA A 475 30.62 2.17 17.00
CA ALA A 475 30.26 3.55 17.27
C ALA A 475 30.68 4.50 16.14
N GLN A 476 31.70 4.15 15.37
CA GLN A 476 32.12 4.91 14.19
C GLN A 476 31.18 4.71 12.99
N GLY A 477 30.30 3.71 13.01
CA GLY A 477 29.37 3.39 11.92
C GLY A 477 30.04 2.80 10.69
N TRP A 478 29.24 2.52 9.66
CA TRP A 478 29.65 1.93 8.38
C TRP A 478 29.01 2.69 7.24
N ASP A 479 29.65 2.80 6.09
CA ASP A 479 29.02 3.34 4.87
C ASP A 479 28.50 2.19 4.00
N ILE A 480 29.29 1.10 3.93
CA ILE A 480 28.98 -0.09 3.14
C ILE A 480 29.08 -1.35 4.01
N LEU A 481 28.10 -2.25 3.89
CA LEU A 481 28.15 -3.63 4.37
C LEU A 481 28.33 -4.55 3.16
N TYR A 482 29.40 -5.34 3.13
CA TYR A 482 29.63 -6.37 2.13
C TYR A 482 29.53 -7.75 2.78
N PHE A 483 28.75 -8.66 2.20
CA PHE A 483 28.66 -10.05 2.60
C PHE A 483 28.98 -10.98 1.43
N ALA A 484 29.94 -11.88 1.63
CA ALA A 484 30.23 -13.00 0.73
C ALA A 484 30.12 -14.32 1.49
N GLY A 485 29.26 -15.21 1.05
CA GLY A 485 29.05 -16.50 1.71
C GLY A 485 27.79 -17.20 1.21
N HIS A 486 27.47 -18.30 1.88
CA HIS A 486 26.26 -19.07 1.59
C HIS A 486 25.02 -18.38 2.19
N SER A 487 23.92 -18.39 1.44
CA SER A 487 22.60 -17.96 1.91
C SER A 487 21.52 -18.90 1.38
N GLU A 488 20.52 -19.20 2.21
CA GLU A 488 19.42 -20.11 1.87
C GLU A 488 18.09 -19.58 2.42
N THR A 489 17.01 -19.68 1.63
CA THR A 489 15.64 -19.56 2.12
C THR A 489 15.09 -20.94 2.47
N GLY A 490 14.75 -21.15 3.75
CA GLY A 490 14.10 -22.38 4.18
C GLY A 490 12.61 -22.38 3.78
N TYR A 491 12.16 -23.31 2.95
CA TYR A 491 10.74 -23.48 2.66
C TYR A 491 10.01 -24.01 3.91
N SER A 492 9.22 -23.16 4.56
CA SER A 492 8.25 -23.63 5.56
C SER A 492 7.12 -24.36 4.85
N SER A 493 6.76 -25.54 5.34
CA SER A 493 5.67 -26.40 4.85
C SER A 493 4.28 -25.73 4.87
N ASN A 494 4.15 -24.53 5.44
CA ASN A 494 2.86 -23.88 5.72
C ASN A 494 2.57 -22.58 4.93
N ARG A 495 3.23 -22.29 3.80
CA ARG A 495 2.98 -21.07 2.98
C ARG A 495 3.01 -19.74 3.78
N GLU A 496 3.71 -19.70 4.91
CA GLU A 496 4.13 -18.45 5.55
C GLU A 496 5.51 -18.06 5.02
N MET A 497 5.75 -16.75 4.90
CA MET A 497 6.92 -16.12 4.30
C MET A 497 8.23 -16.82 4.72
N SER A 498 8.96 -17.38 3.74
CA SER A 498 10.23 -18.09 3.96
C SER A 498 11.27 -17.13 4.54
N LEU A 499 11.84 -17.48 5.69
CA LEU A 499 12.88 -16.69 6.34
C LEU A 499 14.23 -17.00 5.70
N GLY A 500 14.92 -15.97 5.19
CA GLY A 500 16.26 -16.11 4.62
C GLY A 500 17.28 -16.29 5.75
N THR A 501 18.28 -17.13 5.51
CA THR A 501 19.40 -17.36 6.41
C THR A 501 20.72 -17.05 5.71
N ILE A 502 21.65 -16.41 6.43
CA ILE A 502 23.05 -16.30 6.00
C ILE A 502 23.92 -17.20 6.87
N GLN A 503 24.86 -17.88 6.23
CA GLN A 503 25.83 -18.72 6.90
C GLN A 503 27.11 -17.93 7.17
N LEU A 504 27.35 -17.60 8.44
CA LEU A 504 28.55 -16.87 8.84
C LEU A 504 29.78 -17.79 8.87
N ASN A 505 29.63 -19.01 9.35
CA ASN A 505 30.71 -19.98 9.45
C ASN A 505 30.16 -21.41 9.34
N ALA A 506 31.00 -22.43 9.58
CA ALA A 506 30.58 -23.83 9.50
C ALA A 506 29.42 -24.22 10.44
N PHE A 507 29.17 -23.47 11.51
CA PHE A 507 28.21 -23.81 12.58
C PHE A 507 27.16 -22.73 12.82
N ASP A 508 27.46 -21.47 12.50
CA ASP A 508 26.55 -20.34 12.72
C ASP A 508 25.79 -19.96 11.46
N HIS A 509 24.47 -20.07 11.58
CA HIS A 509 23.48 -19.57 10.65
C HIS A 509 22.67 -18.49 11.36
N LEU A 510 22.42 -17.37 10.68
CA LEU A 510 21.62 -16.28 11.20
C LEU A 510 20.41 -16.04 10.30
N GLN A 511 19.24 -15.94 10.93
CA GLN A 511 18.05 -15.40 10.29
C GLN A 511 18.12 -13.87 10.27
N PHE A 512 17.58 -13.26 9.23
CA PHE A 512 17.55 -11.79 9.13
C PHE A 512 16.73 -11.12 10.22
N SER A 513 15.71 -11.80 10.75
CA SER A 513 14.96 -11.35 11.93
C SER A 513 15.87 -11.10 13.14
N GLU A 514 16.94 -11.90 13.30
CA GLU A 514 17.93 -11.76 14.37
C GLU A 514 18.86 -10.55 14.14
N LEU A 515 19.09 -10.17 12.87
CA LEU A 515 19.93 -9.04 12.49
C LEU A 515 19.21 -7.69 12.50
N ARG A 516 17.86 -7.71 12.57
CA ARG A 516 17.01 -6.52 12.47
C ARG A 516 17.51 -5.35 13.31
N PHE A 517 17.76 -5.58 14.60
CA PHE A 517 18.13 -4.50 15.51
C PHE A 517 19.56 -3.99 15.26
N ALA A 518 20.50 -4.88 14.96
CA ALA A 518 21.89 -4.50 14.68
C ALA A 518 21.99 -3.70 13.37
N LEU A 519 21.31 -4.15 12.31
CA LEU A 519 21.26 -3.44 11.03
C LEU A 519 20.54 -2.10 11.14
N THR A 520 19.44 -2.03 11.89
CA THR A 520 18.76 -0.74 12.15
C THR A 520 19.73 0.25 12.81
N LYS A 521 20.51 -0.21 13.78
CA LYS A 521 21.53 0.63 14.44
C LYS A 521 22.63 1.06 13.47
N ALA A 522 23.10 0.16 12.60
CA ALA A 522 24.09 0.49 11.58
C ALA A 522 23.56 1.56 10.60
N VAL A 523 22.29 1.49 10.19
CA VAL A 523 21.63 2.50 9.35
C VAL A 523 21.54 3.85 10.06
N GLU A 524 21.14 3.87 11.34
CA GLU A 524 21.16 5.09 12.17
C GLU A 524 22.56 5.71 12.28
N GLN A 525 23.61 4.89 12.19
CA GLN A 525 25.01 5.29 12.25
C GLN A 525 25.64 5.56 10.88
N GLY A 526 24.85 5.54 9.79
CA GLY A 526 25.29 5.99 8.47
C GLY A 526 25.42 4.91 7.39
N LEU A 527 24.98 3.66 7.63
CA LEU A 527 25.00 2.60 6.61
C LEU A 527 24.09 2.97 5.43
N GLN A 528 24.66 3.07 4.23
CA GLN A 528 23.95 3.50 3.02
C GLN A 528 23.73 2.36 2.03
N LEU A 529 24.69 1.45 1.92
CA LEU A 529 24.67 0.38 0.94
C LEU A 529 24.98 -0.96 1.59
N ALA A 530 24.18 -1.98 1.29
CA ALA A 530 24.52 -3.35 1.62
C ALA A 530 24.63 -4.19 0.34
N ILE A 531 25.70 -4.96 0.19
CA ILE A 531 25.96 -5.82 -0.97
C ILE A 531 25.99 -7.27 -0.48
N PHE A 532 24.99 -8.04 -0.87
CA PHE A 532 24.91 -9.47 -0.56
C PHE A 532 25.26 -10.28 -1.80
N ASN A 533 26.50 -10.72 -1.83
CA ASN A 533 27.03 -11.53 -2.91
C ASN A 533 26.77 -13.02 -2.62
N SER A 534 25.50 -13.39 -2.47
CA SER A 534 25.05 -14.71 -2.05
C SER A 534 23.87 -15.21 -2.89
N CYS A 535 23.55 -16.49 -2.75
CA CYS A 535 22.71 -17.28 -3.66
C CYS A 535 21.20 -17.03 -3.62
N ASP A 536 20.69 -16.36 -2.59
CA ASP A 536 19.27 -16.09 -2.42
C ASP A 536 19.05 -14.64 -2.02
N GLY A 537 19.20 -13.76 -3.01
CA GLY A 537 19.16 -12.33 -2.81
C GLY A 537 17.77 -11.72 -2.74
N ILE A 538 16.76 -12.33 -3.37
CA ILE A 538 15.43 -11.72 -3.50
C ILE A 538 14.66 -11.79 -2.19
N GLY A 539 14.56 -12.98 -1.58
CA GLY A 539 13.91 -13.14 -0.28
C GLY A 539 14.60 -12.30 0.80
N LEU A 540 15.94 -12.24 0.72
CA LEU A 540 16.79 -11.39 1.54
C LEU A 540 16.47 -9.90 1.35
N ALA A 541 16.47 -9.39 0.12
CA ALA A 541 16.20 -7.98 -0.14
C ALA A 541 14.79 -7.55 0.30
N GLN A 542 13.81 -8.42 0.08
CA GLN A 542 12.45 -8.21 0.52
C GLN A 542 12.34 -8.08 2.05
N GLN A 543 13.16 -8.80 2.81
CA GLN A 543 13.23 -8.68 4.27
C GLN A 543 14.00 -7.43 4.71
N LEU A 544 15.07 -7.07 4.01
CA LEU A 544 15.91 -5.92 4.33
C LEU A 544 15.23 -4.57 4.10
N GLU A 545 14.22 -4.50 3.24
CA GLU A 545 13.43 -3.28 3.10
C GLU A 545 12.68 -2.91 4.39
N THR A 546 12.27 -3.91 5.19
CA THR A 546 11.68 -3.67 6.53
C THR A 546 12.66 -3.04 7.52
N LEU A 547 13.97 -3.14 7.22
CA LEU A 547 15.06 -2.60 8.03
C LEU A 547 15.50 -1.21 7.56
N GLN A 548 14.86 -0.67 6.53
CA GLN A 548 15.14 0.66 5.97
C GLN A 548 16.60 0.86 5.54
N ILE A 549 17.30 -0.22 5.18
CA ILE A 549 18.60 -0.07 4.51
C ILE A 549 18.34 0.66 3.19
N PRO A 550 19.08 1.74 2.88
CA PRO A 550 18.68 2.65 1.80
C PRO A 550 18.74 1.97 0.44
N GLN A 551 19.84 1.26 0.21
CA GLN A 551 20.16 0.57 -1.03
C GLN A 551 20.76 -0.80 -0.69
N VAL A 552 20.29 -1.83 -1.38
CA VAL A 552 20.76 -3.21 -1.24
C VAL A 552 21.01 -3.79 -2.62
N VAL A 553 22.23 -4.25 -2.86
CA VAL A 553 22.56 -5.03 -4.06
C VAL A 553 22.54 -6.51 -3.68
N VAL A 554 21.78 -7.29 -4.44
CA VAL A 554 21.61 -8.73 -4.19
C VAL A 554 21.70 -9.50 -5.50
N MET A 555 21.82 -10.83 -5.43
CA MET A 555 21.78 -11.68 -6.61
C MET A 555 20.44 -12.40 -6.76
N LYS A 556 19.91 -12.39 -7.98
CA LYS A 556 18.60 -12.94 -8.36
C LYS A 556 18.51 -14.46 -8.24
N GLU A 557 19.57 -15.15 -8.61
CA GLU A 557 19.68 -16.61 -8.69
C GLU A 557 21.07 -17.04 -8.20
N LEU A 558 21.33 -18.36 -8.17
CA LEU A 558 22.67 -18.90 -7.88
C LEU A 558 23.73 -18.22 -8.77
N VAL A 559 24.72 -17.59 -8.16
CA VAL A 559 25.79 -16.90 -8.91
C VAL A 559 27.07 -17.71 -8.86
N PRO A 560 27.61 -18.12 -10.02
CA PRO A 560 28.95 -18.68 -10.11
C PRO A 560 29.97 -17.69 -9.54
N ASP A 561 30.94 -18.20 -8.79
CA ASP A 561 31.90 -17.35 -8.08
C ASP A 561 32.67 -16.37 -9.00
N GLN A 562 32.95 -16.79 -10.24
CA GLN A 562 33.57 -15.92 -11.24
C GLN A 562 32.71 -14.69 -11.58
N ILE A 563 31.39 -14.85 -11.71
CA ILE A 563 30.46 -13.77 -12.03
C ILE A 563 30.34 -12.80 -10.86
N ALA A 564 30.19 -13.35 -9.65
CA ALA A 564 30.14 -12.60 -8.41
C ALA A 564 31.36 -11.68 -8.25
N ARG A 565 32.56 -12.20 -8.51
CA ARG A 565 33.83 -11.44 -8.45
C ARG A 565 33.94 -10.39 -9.53
N LEU A 566 33.66 -10.76 -10.78
CA LEU A 566 33.76 -9.84 -11.90
C LEU A 566 32.78 -8.66 -11.76
N PHE A 567 31.56 -8.94 -11.30
CA PHE A 567 30.59 -7.91 -10.97
C PHE A 567 31.12 -6.97 -9.89
N LEU A 568 31.56 -7.53 -8.75
CA LEU A 568 32.04 -6.74 -7.61
C LEU A 568 33.21 -5.84 -7.99
N GLN A 569 34.19 -6.37 -8.72
CA GLN A 569 35.35 -5.63 -9.17
C GLN A 569 34.97 -4.42 -10.02
N ASN A 570 34.11 -4.63 -11.03
CA ASN A 570 33.70 -3.55 -11.92
C ASN A 570 32.80 -2.53 -11.21
N PHE A 571 31.89 -3.01 -10.36
CA PHE A 571 31.01 -2.15 -9.56
C PHE A 571 31.80 -1.24 -8.63
N LEU A 572 32.69 -1.80 -7.81
CA LEU A 572 33.45 -1.01 -6.86
C LEU A 572 34.44 -0.07 -7.55
N LYS A 573 35.01 -0.46 -8.69
CA LYS A 573 35.89 0.42 -9.48
C LYS A 573 35.16 1.67 -9.98
N ALA A 574 33.93 1.52 -10.47
CA ALA A 574 33.11 2.66 -10.92
C ALA A 574 32.59 3.48 -9.73
N PHE A 575 32.10 2.81 -8.68
CA PHE A 575 31.55 3.49 -7.52
C PHE A 575 32.62 4.27 -6.73
N ALA A 576 33.84 3.73 -6.59
CA ALA A 576 34.94 4.35 -5.84
C ALA A 576 35.45 5.66 -6.43
N VAL A 577 35.16 5.96 -7.70
CA VAL A 577 35.55 7.21 -8.35
C VAL A 577 34.44 8.27 -8.31
N GLY A 578 33.36 8.02 -7.55
CA GLY A 578 32.26 8.96 -7.36
C GLY A 578 31.16 8.89 -8.43
N GLU A 579 31.09 7.80 -9.20
CA GLU A 579 29.94 7.57 -10.08
C GLU A 579 28.68 7.26 -9.25
N PRO A 580 27.49 7.76 -9.64
CA PRO A 580 26.25 7.41 -8.98
C PRO A 580 26.02 5.89 -8.97
N LEU A 581 25.46 5.36 -7.88
CA LEU A 581 25.26 3.93 -7.68
C LEU A 581 24.63 3.23 -8.91
N GLN A 582 23.58 3.80 -9.51
CA GLN A 582 22.93 3.18 -10.65
C GLN A 582 23.82 3.17 -11.91
N VAL A 583 24.66 4.19 -12.09
CA VAL A 583 25.63 4.23 -13.19
C VAL A 583 26.69 3.15 -12.98
N ALA A 584 27.27 3.07 -11.78
CA ALA A 584 28.24 2.04 -11.42
C ALA A 584 27.67 0.62 -11.57
N LEU A 585 26.41 0.41 -11.18
CA LEU A 585 25.71 -0.85 -11.34
C LEU A 585 25.48 -1.21 -12.82
N ARG A 586 25.04 -0.25 -13.63
CA ARG A 586 24.82 -0.42 -15.07
C ARG A 586 26.11 -0.82 -15.77
N GLU A 587 27.19 -0.09 -15.51
CA GLU A 587 28.51 -0.36 -16.08
C GLU A 587 29.02 -1.74 -15.64
N ALA A 588 28.92 -2.08 -14.36
CA ALA A 588 29.35 -3.38 -13.85
C ALA A 588 28.63 -4.55 -14.53
N ARG A 589 27.32 -4.42 -14.77
CA ARG A 589 26.53 -5.43 -15.49
C ARG A 589 26.88 -5.51 -16.97
N GLN A 590 27.13 -4.39 -17.64
CA GLN A 590 27.59 -4.37 -19.03
C GLN A 590 28.94 -5.09 -19.18
N GLN A 591 29.83 -4.96 -18.21
CA GLN A 591 31.10 -5.70 -18.22
C GLN A 591 30.91 -7.22 -18.07
N LEU A 592 29.77 -7.71 -17.58
CA LEU A 592 29.45 -9.14 -17.57
C LEU A 592 29.12 -9.70 -18.97
N GLU A 593 28.99 -8.85 -19.99
CA GLU A 593 28.83 -9.31 -21.37
C GLU A 593 30.05 -10.12 -21.86
N CYS A 594 31.24 -9.85 -21.33
CA CYS A 594 32.46 -10.55 -21.74
C CYS A 594 32.53 -12.03 -21.34
N VAL A 595 31.59 -12.50 -20.53
CA VAL A 595 31.50 -13.89 -20.05
C VAL A 595 30.19 -14.57 -20.47
N GLN A 596 29.41 -13.97 -21.38
CA GLN A 596 28.13 -14.52 -21.84
C GLN A 596 28.26 -15.84 -22.60
N ASP A 597 29.39 -16.07 -23.27
CA ASP A 597 29.72 -17.32 -23.96
C ASP A 597 29.77 -18.53 -23.01
N ARG A 598 30.09 -18.30 -21.74
CA ARG A 598 30.19 -19.34 -20.70
C ARG A 598 29.06 -19.25 -19.66
N PHE A 599 28.54 -18.05 -19.47
CA PHE A 599 27.47 -17.71 -18.53
C PHE A 599 26.42 -16.85 -19.23
N PRO A 600 25.58 -17.46 -20.08
CA PRO A 600 24.51 -16.73 -20.76
C PRO A 600 23.67 -15.97 -19.73
N TYR A 601 23.43 -14.68 -20.01
CA TYR A 601 22.58 -13.80 -19.20
C TYR A 601 23.07 -13.52 -17.77
N ALA A 602 24.38 -13.61 -17.52
CA ALA A 602 25.00 -13.21 -16.25
C ALA A 602 24.63 -11.78 -15.80
N SER A 603 24.37 -10.86 -16.75
CA SER A 603 23.94 -9.49 -16.47
C SER A 603 22.55 -9.37 -15.82
N TRP A 604 21.74 -10.43 -15.83
CA TRP A 604 20.44 -10.47 -15.15
C TRP A 604 20.54 -10.74 -13.65
N LEU A 605 21.70 -11.21 -13.17
CA LEU A 605 21.84 -11.72 -11.81
C LEU A 605 21.88 -10.61 -10.76
N PRO A 606 22.73 -9.57 -10.88
CA PRO A 606 22.76 -8.53 -9.87
C PRO A 606 21.48 -7.71 -9.93
N LEU A 607 20.82 -7.47 -8.80
CA LEU A 607 19.63 -6.64 -8.66
C LEU A 607 19.87 -5.53 -7.62
N LEU A 608 19.28 -4.37 -7.85
CA LEU A 608 19.27 -3.27 -6.90
C LEU A 608 17.89 -3.17 -6.26
N PHE A 609 17.84 -3.33 -4.96
CA PHE A 609 16.70 -2.96 -4.15
C PHE A 609 16.98 -1.62 -3.48
N GLN A 610 16.02 -0.73 -3.49
CA GLN A 610 16.17 0.58 -2.87
C GLN A 610 14.81 1.12 -2.46
N ASN A 611 14.79 1.92 -1.39
CA ASN A 611 13.62 2.72 -1.10
C ASN A 611 13.35 3.65 -2.31
N SER A 612 12.09 3.68 -2.75
CA SER A 612 11.71 4.43 -3.95
C SER A 612 11.84 5.95 -3.79
N ALA A 613 11.93 6.46 -2.56
CA ALA A 613 12.22 7.86 -2.24
C ALA A 613 13.71 8.18 -2.09
N GLU A 614 14.60 7.17 -2.08
CA GLU A 614 16.04 7.38 -1.92
C GLU A 614 16.64 8.00 -3.19
N GLU A 615 17.41 9.08 -3.09
CA GLU A 615 18.17 9.60 -4.23
C GLU A 615 19.37 8.68 -4.56
N PRO A 616 19.87 8.69 -5.81
CA PRO A 616 21.12 8.02 -6.16
C PRO A 616 22.24 8.33 -5.17
N GLY A 617 22.69 7.31 -4.45
CA GLY A 617 23.87 7.44 -3.59
C GLY A 617 25.10 7.68 -4.45
N VAL A 618 25.95 8.63 -4.04
CA VAL A 618 27.31 8.78 -4.55
C VAL A 618 28.23 8.46 -3.39
N TRP A 619 29.32 7.76 -3.66
CA TRP A 619 30.32 7.46 -2.64
C TRP A 619 31.04 8.74 -2.21
#